data_AF-A0A529HCV6-F1
#
_entry.id   AF-A0A529HCV6-F1
#
_cell.length_a   1.000
_cell.length_b   1.000
_cell.length_c   1.000
_cell.angle_alpha   90.00
_cell.angle_beta   90.00
_cell.angle_gamma   90.00
#
_symmetry.space_group_name_H-M   'P 1'
#
loop_
_entity.id
_entity.type
_entity.pdbx_description
1 polymer ?
#
loop_
_entity_poly.entity_id
_entity_poly.type
_entity_poly.pdbx_seq_one_letter_code
_entity_poly.pdbx_strand_id
1 'polypeptide(L)'
;LIQRAKKRLEALNYFEKVDISTVPGSQPDQVVLVVDVVEKSTGEFSIGAGYSTGGDTPGPSVEGSITERNFLGRGQYIKLAAG
;
A
#
# COMPACT_ATOMS: atom_id res chain seq x y z
N LEU A 1 -9.04 -14.55 15.76
CA LEU A 1 -8.14 -14.75 14.59
C LEU A 1 -8.59 -13.94 13.37
N ILE A 2 -9.86 -13.96 12.98
CA ILE A 2 -10.40 -13.20 11.83
C ILE A 2 -10.12 -11.69 11.94
N GLN A 3 -10.35 -11.08 13.09
CA GLN A 3 -10.03 -9.66 13.30
C GLN A 3 -8.55 -9.32 13.10
N ARG A 4 -7.63 -10.25 13.42
CA ARG A 4 -6.20 -10.08 13.18
C ARG A 4 -5.90 -10.12 11.68
N ALA A 5 -6.57 -11.00 10.93
CA ALA A 5 -6.47 -11.05 9.48
C ALA A 5 -7.02 -9.75 8.84
N LYS A 6 -8.19 -9.26 9.30
CA LYS A 6 -8.74 -7.96 8.87
C LYS A 6 -7.73 -6.83 9.09
N LYS A 7 -7.18 -6.71 10.30
CA LYS A 7 -6.16 -5.70 10.61
C LYS A 7 -4.92 -5.80 9.73
N ARG A 8 -4.50 -7.01 9.35
CA ARG A 8 -3.38 -7.21 8.43
C ARG A 8 -3.71 -6.72 7.03
N LEU A 9 -4.92 -6.99 6.52
CA LEU A 9 -5.37 -6.50 5.22
C LEU A 9 -5.47 -4.97 5.19
N GLU A 10 -5.98 -4.36 6.26
CA GLU A 10 -6.01 -2.90 6.40
C GLU A 10 -4.59 -2.31 6.47
N ALA A 11 -3.67 -2.97 7.19
CA ALA A 11 -2.28 -2.53 7.31
C ALA A 11 -1.47 -2.59 6.01
N LEU A 12 -1.88 -3.41 5.02
CA LEU A 12 -1.27 -3.39 3.69
C LEU A 12 -1.47 -2.04 2.99
N ASN A 13 -2.52 -1.31 3.37
CA ASN A 13 -2.82 0.01 2.82
C ASN A 13 -3.07 -0.02 1.30
N TYR A 14 -3.49 -1.17 0.76
CA TYR A 14 -3.88 -1.37 -0.65
C TYR A 14 -5.36 -1.14 -0.90
N PHE A 15 -6.17 -1.26 0.15
CA PHE A 15 -7.62 -1.18 0.11
C PHE A 15 -8.07 0.04 0.91
N GLU A 16 -9.10 0.73 0.42
CA GLU A 16 -9.82 1.75 1.18
C GLU A 16 -10.71 1.11 2.25
N LYS A 17 -11.35 -0.01 1.90
CA LYS A 17 -12.28 -0.72 2.77
C LYS A 17 -12.07 -2.23 2.69
N VAL A 18 -12.15 -2.88 3.85
CA VAL A 18 -12.10 -4.35 3.99
C VAL A 18 -13.27 -4.81 4.86
N ASP A 19 -14.21 -5.52 4.27
CA ASP A 19 -15.35 -6.12 4.94
C ASP A 19 -15.22 -7.65 4.93
N ILE A 20 -15.48 -8.27 6.08
CA ILE A 20 -15.44 -9.73 6.23
C ILE A 20 -16.80 -10.17 6.73
N SER A 21 -17.47 -11.02 5.97
CA SER A 21 -18.74 -11.64 6.34
C SER A 21 -18.61 -13.16 6.36
N THR A 22 -19.51 -13.82 7.08
CA THR A 22 -19.56 -15.29 7.19
C THR A 22 -20.89 -15.78 6.65
N VAL A 23 -20.84 -16.76 5.75
CA VAL A 23 -22.03 -17.42 5.22
C VAL A 23 -21.99 -18.92 5.58
N PRO A 24 -23.15 -19.57 5.74
CA PRO A 24 -23.21 -21.01 5.99
C PRO A 24 -22.47 -21.81 4.90
N GLY A 25 -21.69 -22.80 5.31
CA GLY A 25 -21.01 -23.72 4.41
C GLY A 25 -21.91 -24.88 3.98
N SER A 26 -21.32 -25.81 3.23
CA SER A 26 -22.02 -26.98 2.69
C SER A 26 -22.36 -28.03 3.75
N GLN A 27 -21.73 -27.98 4.93
CA GLN A 27 -22.01 -28.83 6.09
C GLN A 27 -22.31 -27.97 7.32
N PRO A 28 -23.04 -28.51 8.33
CA PRO A 28 -23.46 -27.75 9.51
C PRO A 28 -22.31 -27.19 10.36
N ASP A 29 -21.12 -27.79 10.27
CA ASP A 29 -19.90 -27.39 10.97
C ASP A 29 -18.96 -26.53 10.10
N GLN A 30 -19.39 -26.17 8.88
CA GLN A 30 -18.60 -25.38 7.94
C GLN A 30 -19.16 -23.96 7.78
N VAL A 31 -18.25 -23.01 7.66
CA VAL A 31 -18.56 -21.60 7.34
C VAL A 31 -17.64 -21.13 6.22
N VAL A 32 -18.18 -20.34 5.31
CA VAL A 32 -17.41 -19.67 4.27
C VAL A 32 -17.20 -18.21 4.69
N LEU A 33 -15.95 -17.77 4.67
CA LEU A 33 -15.58 -16.39 4.92
C LEU A 33 -15.51 -15.66 3.58
N VAL A 34 -16.39 -14.67 3.40
CA VAL A 34 -16.37 -13.78 2.24
C VAL A 34 -15.64 -12.51 2.65
N VAL A 35 -14.63 -12.14 1.86
CA VAL A 35 -13.81 -10.95 2.08
C VAL A 35 -14.01 -10.01 0.91
N ASP A 36 -14.74 -8.93 1.16
CA ASP A 36 -15.04 -7.89 0.19
C ASP A 36 -14.09 -6.72 0.39
N VAL A 37 -13.41 -6.30 -0.67
CA VAL A 37 -12.42 -5.21 -0.61
C VAL A 37 -12.70 -4.15 -1.67
N VAL A 38 -12.45 -2.89 -1.30
CA VAL A 38 -12.46 -1.76 -2.23
C VAL A 38 -11.01 -1.31 -2.42
N GLU A 39 -10.49 -1.44 -3.64
CA GLU A 39 -9.13 -1.02 -3.97
C GLU A 39 -8.99 0.50 -3.96
N LYS A 40 -7.79 0.98 -3.64
CA LYS A 40 -7.43 2.39 -3.76
C LYS A 40 -6.14 2.57 -4.54
N SER A 41 -5.84 3.81 -4.91
CA SER A 41 -4.55 4.15 -5.51
C SER A 41 -3.40 3.82 -4.55
N THR A 42 -2.53 2.92 -4.98
CA THR A 42 -1.28 2.54 -4.28
C THR A 42 -0.05 3.26 -4.83
N GLY A 43 -0.21 4.01 -5.92
CA GLY A 43 0.79 4.87 -6.53
C GLY A 43 0.91 6.22 -5.81
N GLU A 44 2.14 6.70 -5.67
CA GLU A 44 2.50 7.97 -5.05
C GLU A 44 3.56 8.68 -5.87
N PHE A 45 3.39 9.99 -6.07
CA PHE A 45 4.39 10.87 -6.68
C PHE A 45 4.88 11.87 -5.63
N SER A 46 6.18 12.05 -5.54
CA SER A 46 6.82 12.99 -4.61
C SER A 46 7.81 13.87 -5.36
N ILE A 47 7.80 15.17 -5.05
CA ILE A 47 8.76 16.15 -5.55
C ILE A 47 9.30 16.94 -4.35
N GLY A 48 10.62 17.10 -4.30
CA GLY A 48 11.34 17.78 -3.23
C GLY A 48 12.36 18.75 -3.79
N ALA A 49 12.66 19.80 -3.03
CA ALA A 49 13.77 20.70 -3.32
C ALA A 49 14.49 21.04 -2.01
N GLY A 50 15.81 21.10 -2.05
CA GLY A 50 16.68 21.38 -0.91
C GLY A 50 17.72 22.45 -1.22
N TYR A 51 18.36 22.96 -0.18
CA TYR A 51 19.52 23.85 -0.33
C TYR A 51 20.57 23.50 0.72
N SER A 52 21.79 23.15 0.27
CA SER A 52 22.90 22.85 1.18
C SER A 52 23.90 24.00 1.21
N THR A 53 24.22 24.49 2.41
CA THR A 53 25.22 25.55 2.65
C THR A 53 26.62 25.01 2.92
N GLY A 54 26.83 23.69 2.91
CA GLY A 54 28.12 23.04 3.14
C GLY A 54 28.22 21.62 2.57
N GLY A 55 29.43 21.05 2.57
CA GLY A 55 29.74 19.73 1.97
C GLY A 55 30.34 19.83 0.56
N ASP A 56 30.52 18.68 -0.10
CA ASP A 56 31.19 18.56 -1.40
C ASP A 56 30.34 19.10 -2.58
N THR A 57 29.04 19.30 -2.38
CA THR A 57 28.13 19.85 -3.40
C THR A 57 27.20 20.91 -2.78
N PRO A 58 27.71 22.11 -2.48
CA PRO A 58 26.90 23.21 -1.97
C PRO A 58 25.97 23.75 -3.06
N GLY A 59 24.77 24.17 -2.68
CA GLY A 59 23.78 24.76 -3.60
C GLY A 59 22.39 24.11 -3.54
N PRO A 60 21.51 24.48 -4.49
CA PRO A 60 20.16 23.94 -4.57
C PRO A 60 20.14 22.51 -5.14
N SER A 61 19.23 21.68 -4.64
CA SER A 61 18.94 20.35 -5.15
C SER A 61 17.44 20.20 -5.44
N VAL A 62 17.11 19.35 -6.41
CA VAL A 62 15.72 18.99 -6.73
C VAL A 62 15.67 17.49 -6.88
N GLU A 63 14.68 16.86 -6.26
CA GLU A 63 14.45 15.43 -6.32
C GLU A 63 13.00 15.15 -6.72
N GLY A 64 12.81 14.12 -7.54
CA GLY A 64 11.52 13.59 -7.92
C GLY A 64 11.50 12.08 -7.75
N SER A 65 10.38 11.53 -7.29
CA SER A 65 10.20 10.09 -7.23
C SER A 65 8.76 9.66 -7.50
N ILE A 66 8.64 8.49 -8.11
CA ILE A 66 7.38 7.77 -8.33
C ILE A 66 7.50 6.44 -7.60
N THR A 67 6.49 6.11 -6.80
CA THR A 67 6.43 4.89 -6.01
C THR A 67 5.11 4.16 -6.30
N GLU A 68 5.16 2.84 -6.36
CA GLU A 68 4.00 1.96 -6.49
C GLU A 68 4.11 0.84 -5.46
N ARG A 69 3.13 0.71 -4.56
CA ARG A 69 3.21 -0.24 -3.43
C ARG A 69 2.59 -1.61 -3.73
N ASN A 70 1.75 -1.71 -4.76
CA ASN A 70 1.09 -2.95 -5.17
C ASN A 70 1.15 -3.14 -6.69
N PHE A 71 2.37 -3.20 -7.23
CA PHE A 71 2.56 -3.26 -8.68
C PHE A 71 1.83 -4.46 -9.31
N LEU A 72 0.94 -4.19 -10.27
CA LEU A 72 0.09 -5.17 -10.95
C LEU A 72 -0.74 -6.06 -9.99
N GLY A 73 -1.05 -5.58 -8.78
CA GLY A 73 -1.80 -6.37 -7.80
C GLY A 73 -1.00 -7.49 -7.12
N ARG A 74 0.35 -7.46 -7.20
CA ARG A 74 1.22 -8.57 -6.75
C ARG A 74 1.86 -8.37 -5.38
N GLY A 75 1.56 -7.27 -4.69
CA GLY A 75 2.20 -6.88 -3.43
C GLY A 75 3.67 -6.47 -3.58
N GLN A 76 4.09 -6.10 -4.80
CA GLN A 76 5.46 -5.68 -5.09
C GLN A 76 5.59 -4.16 -4.94
N TYR A 77 6.65 -3.73 -4.26
CA TYR A 77 7.03 -2.34 -4.12
C TYR A 77 8.04 -1.93 -5.20
N ILE A 78 7.71 -0.91 -5.99
CA ILE A 78 8.58 -0.34 -7.00
C ILE A 78 8.75 1.16 -6.72
N LYS A 79 9.98 1.65 -6.78
CA LYS A 79 10.30 3.08 -6.66
C LYS A 79 11.28 3.48 -7.76
N LEU A 80 10.95 4.56 -8.46
CA LEU A 80 11.83 5.25 -9.40
C LEU A 80 12.10 6.64 -8.83
N ALA A 81 13.36 7.06 -8.76
CA ALA A 81 13.76 8.36 -8.25
C ALA A 81 14.87 8.98 -9.10
N ALA A 82 14.87 10.30 -9.22
CA ALA A 82 15.88 11.10 -9.91
C ALA A 82 16.03 12.44 -9.20
N GLY A 83 17.27 12.89 -9.02
CA GLY A 83 17.63 14.12 -8.32
C GLY A 83 19.12 14.20 -8.04
#